data_AF-A0A843I6K6-F1
#
_entry.id   AF-A0A843I6K6-F1
#
_cell.length_a   1.000
_cell.length_b   1.000
_cell.length_c   1.000
_cell.angle_alpha   90.00
_cell.angle_beta   90.00
_cell.angle_gamma   90.00
#
_symmetry.space_group_name_H-M   'P 1'
#
loop_
_entity.id
_entity.type
_entity.pdbx_description
1 polymer ?
#
loop_
_entity_poly.entity_id
_entity_poly.type
_entity_poly.pdbx_seq_one_letter_code
_entity_poly.pdbx_strand_id
1 'polypeptide(L)'
;KTTYMEHVGTGIKRMKDAMRLNDLEEPEFIESEGFFKVIFRSNENGNGLNSRQKQFLRMNDVGEITIKEYMEIFSVVRNTATKDLNDLVDMKIVDKIKDGVRFIYRKTD
;
A
#
# COMPACT_ATOMS: atom_id res chain seq x y z
N LYS A 1 -36.62 3.99 -8.62
CA LYS A 1 -35.56 2.99 -8.86
C LYS A 1 -34.36 3.43 -8.03
N THR A 2 -34.08 2.78 -6.89
CA THR A 2 -33.02 3.21 -5.97
C THR A 2 -31.65 2.93 -6.61
N THR A 3 -30.90 3.99 -6.91
CA THR A 3 -29.56 3.98 -7.51
C THR A 3 -28.48 3.36 -6.62
N TYR A 4 -28.85 2.94 -5.40
CA TYR A 4 -27.97 2.39 -4.36
C TYR A 4 -28.06 0.86 -4.23
N MET A 5 -28.97 0.20 -4.96
CA MET A 5 -29.03 -1.25 -5.02
C MET A 5 -28.43 -1.73 -6.32
N GLU A 6 -27.34 -2.48 -6.21
CA GLU A 6 -26.90 -3.35 -7.29
C GLU A 6 -28.02 -4.33 -7.64
N HIS A 7 -28.14 -4.71 -8.91
CA HIS A 7 -29.00 -5.82 -9.31
C HIS A 7 -28.51 -7.09 -8.60
N VAL A 8 -29.10 -7.40 -7.43
CA VAL A 8 -29.03 -8.64 -6.66
C VAL A 8 -27.64 -9.29 -6.48
N GLY A 9 -27.10 -9.22 -5.26
CA GLY A 9 -26.10 -10.17 -4.75
C GLY A 9 -24.66 -10.06 -5.28
N THR A 10 -24.33 -9.07 -6.11
CA THR A 10 -23.00 -8.96 -6.72
C THR A 10 -21.89 -8.44 -5.80
N GLY A 11 -22.24 -7.76 -4.70
CA GLY A 11 -21.28 -7.14 -3.79
C GLY A 11 -20.26 -8.13 -3.22
N ILE A 12 -20.69 -9.32 -2.79
CA ILE A 12 -19.80 -10.35 -2.25
C ILE A 12 -18.80 -10.84 -3.29
N LYS A 13 -19.28 -11.08 -4.52
CA LYS A 13 -18.41 -11.49 -5.62
C LYS A 13 -17.38 -10.41 -5.93
N ARG A 14 -17.78 -9.14 -6.03
CA ARG A 14 -16.84 -8.04 -6.27
C ARG A 14 -15.83 -7.87 -5.14
N MET A 15 -16.24 -8.06 -3.88
CA MET A 15 -15.30 -8.06 -2.75
C MET A 15 -14.24 -9.16 -2.87
N LYS A 16 -14.64 -10.40 -3.19
CA LYS A 16 -13.70 -11.51 -3.42
C LYS A 16 -12.78 -11.25 -4.62
N ASP A 17 -13.34 -10.82 -5.74
CA ASP A 17 -12.59 -10.54 -6.96
C ASP A 17 -11.59 -9.40 -6.75
N ALA A 18 -11.95 -8.37 -5.99
CA ALA A 18 -11.04 -7.27 -5.64
C ALA A 18 -9.87 -7.73 -4.76
N MET A 19 -10.11 -8.57 -3.75
CA MET A 19 -9.04 -9.11 -2.90
C MET A 19 -8.07 -9.98 -3.73
N ARG A 20 -8.60 -10.87 -4.58
CA ARG A 20 -7.79 -11.70 -5.49
C ARG A 20 -6.95 -10.88 -6.47
N LEU A 21 -7.53 -9.82 -7.06
CA LEU A 21 -6.81 -8.94 -7.99
C LEU A 21 -5.62 -8.23 -7.33
N ASN A 22 -5.67 -8.05 -6.01
CA ASN A 22 -4.61 -7.41 -5.23
C ASN A 22 -3.71 -8.44 -4.50
N ASP A 23 -3.76 -9.71 -4.88
CA ASP A 23 -2.99 -10.79 -4.24
C ASP A 23 -3.21 -10.87 -2.71
N LEU A 24 -4.42 -10.55 -2.26
CA LEU A 24 -4.87 -10.64 -0.88
C LEU A 24 -5.72 -11.89 -0.68
N GLU A 25 -5.68 -12.43 0.55
CA GLU A 25 -6.58 -13.51 0.94
C GLU A 25 -8.04 -13.07 0.83
N GLU A 26 -8.92 -13.96 0.39
CA GLU A 26 -10.35 -13.67 0.35
C GLU A 26 -10.90 -13.29 1.73
N PRO A 27 -11.94 -12.42 1.78
CA PRO A 27 -12.55 -12.06 3.05
C PRO A 27 -13.24 -13.26 3.69
N GLU A 28 -13.06 -13.40 5.00
CA GLU A 28 -13.71 -14.44 5.81
C GLU A 28 -15.07 -13.92 6.28
N PHE A 29 -16.14 -14.67 5.98
CA PHE A 29 -17.51 -14.31 6.34
C PHE A 29 -17.98 -15.22 7.47
N ILE A 30 -18.27 -14.62 8.64
CA ILE A 30 -18.68 -15.33 9.84
C ILE A 30 -20.06 -14.85 10.24
N GLU A 31 -21.01 -15.78 10.28
CA GLU A 31 -22.33 -15.56 10.86
C GLU A 31 -22.29 -15.93 12.34
N SER A 32 -22.77 -15.04 13.20
CA SER A 32 -22.84 -15.23 14.65
C SER A 32 -24.21 -14.76 15.14
N GLU A 33 -24.60 -15.19 16.33
CA GLU A 33 -25.95 -14.90 16.84
C GLU A 33 -26.17 -13.38 16.97
N GLY A 34 -26.98 -12.82 16.06
CA GLY A 34 -27.33 -11.40 16.01
C GLY A 34 -26.38 -10.50 15.20
N PHE A 35 -25.28 -11.01 14.61
CA PHE A 35 -24.42 -10.19 13.75
C PHE A 35 -23.67 -11.00 12.69
N PHE A 36 -23.38 -10.31 11.58
CA PHE A 36 -22.53 -10.80 10.51
C PHE A 36 -21.19 -10.09 10.56
N LYS A 37 -20.09 -10.86 10.60
CA LYS A 37 -18.73 -10.35 10.63
C LYS A 37 -18.05 -10.66 9.30
N VAL A 38 -17.37 -9.66 8.75
CA VAL A 38 -16.48 -9.81 7.60
C VAL A 38 -15.07 -9.47 8.04
N ILE A 39 -14.13 -10.39 7.86
CA ILE A 39 -12.72 -10.19 8.21
C ILE A 39 -11.93 -10.07 6.92
N PHE A 40 -11.26 -8.94 6.74
CA PHE A 40 -10.29 -8.73 5.69
C PHE A 40 -8.90 -8.92 6.29
N ARG A 41 -8.20 -9.96 5.85
CA ARG A 41 -6.82 -10.18 6.28
C ARG A 41 -5.92 -9.31 5.43
N SER A 42 -5.22 -8.39 6.10
CA SER A 42 -4.06 -7.77 5.48
C SER A 42 -3.02 -8.86 5.32
N ASN A 43 -2.46 -8.95 4.13
CA ASN A 43 -1.34 -9.83 3.91
C ASN A 43 -0.16 -9.12 4.60
N GLU A 44 0.30 -9.61 5.76
CA GLU A 44 1.42 -8.96 6.48
C GLU A 44 2.70 -8.92 5.59
N ASN A 45 2.70 -9.72 4.52
CA ASN A 45 3.66 -9.77 3.42
C ASN A 45 3.19 -9.14 2.07
N GLY A 46 1.92 -8.74 1.91
CA GLY A 46 1.29 -8.58 0.59
C GLY A 46 0.77 -7.20 0.21
N ASN A 47 1.50 -6.14 0.58
CA ASN A 47 1.41 -4.88 -0.19
C ASN A 47 2.57 -4.79 -1.21
N GLY A 48 3.40 -5.83 -1.34
CA GLY A 48 4.69 -5.77 -2.04
C GLY A 48 5.77 -4.96 -1.30
N LEU A 49 5.43 -4.37 -0.15
CA LEU A 49 6.31 -3.50 0.62
C LEU A 49 7.20 -4.27 1.58
N ASN A 50 8.51 -4.07 1.47
CA ASN A 50 9.51 -4.53 2.42
C ASN A 50 9.47 -3.73 3.74
N SER A 51 10.20 -4.24 4.74
CA SER A 51 10.21 -3.65 6.09
C SER A 51 10.69 -2.19 6.13
N ARG A 52 11.67 -1.82 5.31
CA ARG A 52 12.21 -0.44 5.26
C ARG A 52 11.22 0.52 4.62
N GLN A 53 10.55 0.10 3.55
CA GLN A 53 9.49 0.88 2.92
C GLN A 53 8.34 1.14 3.91
N LYS A 54 7.90 0.11 4.62
CA LYS A 54 6.86 0.24 5.67
C LYS A 54 7.30 1.19 6.78
N GLN A 55 8.57 1.13 7.20
CA GLN A 55 9.10 2.01 8.23
C GLN A 55 9.18 3.46 7.74
N PHE A 56 9.67 3.69 6.52
CA PHE A 56 9.69 5.02 5.90
C PHE A 56 8.30 5.64 5.85
N LEU A 57 7.27 4.90 5.40
CA LEU A 57 5.91 5.43 5.33
C LEU A 57 5.33 5.83 6.69
N ARG A 58 5.75 5.18 7.79
CA ARG A 58 5.31 5.50 9.17
C ARG A 58 6.01 6.71 9.80
N MET A 59 7.11 7.21 9.22
CA MET A 59 7.84 8.38 9.73
C MET A 59 7.06 9.68 9.46
N ASN A 60 6.29 10.16 10.44
CA ASN A 60 5.47 11.38 10.28
C ASN A 60 6.30 12.66 10.14
N ASP A 61 7.55 12.64 10.61
CA ASP A 61 8.51 13.75 10.55
C ASP A 61 9.23 13.86 9.20
N VAL A 62 9.11 12.84 8.35
CA VAL A 62 9.76 12.79 7.03
C VAL A 62 8.69 12.72 5.95
N GLY A 63 8.30 13.89 5.41
CA GLY A 63 7.40 14.01 4.26
C GLY A 63 8.10 13.79 2.91
N GLU A 64 9.38 14.12 2.84
CA GLU A 64 10.23 14.05 1.65
C GLU A 64 11.57 13.43 1.98
N ILE A 65 12.16 12.69 1.04
CA ILE A 65 13.46 12.05 1.23
C ILE A 65 14.25 11.94 -0.08
N THR A 66 15.56 12.10 0.00
CA THR A 66 16.50 11.78 -1.08
C THR A 66 17.02 10.34 -0.95
N ILE A 67 17.56 9.78 -2.03
CA ILE A 67 18.22 8.46 -1.97
C ILE A 67 19.36 8.47 -0.93
N LYS A 68 20.07 9.59 -0.78
CA LYS A 68 21.20 9.69 0.16
C LYS A 68 20.72 9.57 1.61
N GLU A 69 19.68 10.32 1.98
CA GLU A 69 19.08 10.25 3.32
C GLU A 69 18.49 8.87 3.60
N TYR A 70 17.82 8.26 2.61
CA TYR A 70 17.29 6.90 2.75
C TYR A 70 18.41 5.88 3.03
N MET A 71 19.54 5.99 2.33
CA MET A 71 20.70 5.15 2.58
C MET A 71 21.26 5.32 3.99
N GLU A 72 21.31 6.56 4.50
CA GLU A 72 21.82 6.87 5.84
C GLU A 72 20.87 6.34 6.93
N ILE A 73 19.56 6.57 6.80
CA ILE A 73 18.55 6.13 7.77
C ILE A 73 18.49 4.60 7.86
N PHE A 74 18.52 3.90 6.73
CA PHE A 74 18.34 2.44 6.69
C PHE A 74 19.64 1.66 6.54
N SER A 75 20.80 2.34 6.49
CA SER A 75 22.12 1.72 6.30
C SER A 75 22.19 0.76 5.10
N VAL A 76 21.66 1.20 3.95
CA VAL A 76 21.61 0.41 2.71
C VAL A 76 22.44 1.03 1.59
N VAL A 77 22.85 0.21 0.63
CA VAL A 77 23.54 0.69 -0.58
C VAL A 77 22.57 1.40 -1.53
N ARG A 78 23.13 2.24 -2.42
CA ARG A 78 22.37 3.06 -3.39
C ARG A 78 21.38 2.25 -4.21
N ASN A 79 21.78 1.10 -4.73
CA ASN A 79 20.91 0.27 -5.59
C ASN A 79 19.67 -0.20 -4.83
N THR A 80 19.83 -0.60 -3.57
CA THR A 80 18.73 -1.01 -2.70
C THR A 80 17.80 0.17 -2.39
N ALA A 81 18.35 1.31 -1.98
CA ALA A 81 17.55 2.52 -1.71
C ALA A 81 16.77 2.99 -2.96
N THR A 82 17.42 2.94 -4.12
CA THR A 82 16.80 3.33 -5.39
C THR A 82 15.66 2.39 -5.77
N LYS A 83 15.86 1.07 -5.59
CA LYS A 83 14.80 0.07 -5.82
C LYS A 83 13.65 0.27 -4.84
N ASP A 84 13.94 0.34 -3.55
CA ASP A 84 12.92 0.51 -2.50
C ASP A 84 12.05 1.76 -2.75
N LEU A 85 12.65 2.89 -3.15
CA LEU A 85 11.91 4.12 -3.43
C LEU A 85 11.18 4.10 -4.78
N ASN A 86 11.75 3.49 -5.83
CA ASN A 86 11.05 3.36 -7.11
C ASN A 86 9.86 2.40 -7.03
N ASP A 87 9.97 1.30 -6.27
CA ASP A 87 8.85 0.39 -6.02
C ASP A 87 7.67 1.15 -5.38
N LEU A 88 7.94 2.10 -4.48
CA LEU A 88 6.91 2.98 -3.88
C LEU A 88 6.31 3.97 -4.89
N VAL A 89 7.10 4.44 -5.86
CA VAL A 89 6.64 5.30 -6.96
C VAL A 89 5.74 4.52 -7.93
N ASP A 90 6.13 3.30 -8.29
CA ASP A 90 5.35 2.42 -9.16
C ASP A 90 3.99 2.07 -8.54
N MET A 91 3.96 1.94 -7.21
CA MET A 91 2.73 1.76 -6.43
C MET A 91 1.91 3.04 -6.22
N LYS A 92 2.39 4.20 -6.69
CA LYS A 92 1.76 5.53 -6.54
C LYS A 92 1.52 5.96 -5.09
N ILE A 93 2.39 5.52 -4.18
CA ILE A 93 2.38 5.92 -2.76
C ILE A 93 3.30 7.13 -2.52
N VAL A 94 4.28 7.30 -3.42
CA VAL A 94 5.31 8.33 -3.34
C VAL A 94 5.50 8.97 -4.71
N ASP A 95 5.60 10.28 -4.75
CA ASP A 95 5.94 11.05 -5.94
C ASP A 95 7.46 11.19 -6.09
N LYS A 96 7.96 11.06 -7.32
CA LYS A 96 9.36 11.33 -7.66
C LYS A 96 9.49 12.70 -8.33
N ILE A 97 10.13 13.63 -7.63
CA ILE A 97 10.30 15.01 -8.06
C ILE A 97 11.76 15.25 -8.41
N LYS A 98 12.01 15.88 -9.56
CA LYS A 98 13.35 16.30 -9.95
C LYS A 98 13.64 17.68 -9.34
N ASP A 99 14.65 17.74 -8.49
CA ASP A 99 15.15 18.98 -7.88
C ASP A 99 16.58 19.25 -8.35
N GLY A 100 16.70 20.07 -9.39
CA GLY A 100 17.95 20.34 -10.09
C GLY A 100 18.61 19.05 -10.62
N VAL A 101 19.69 18.64 -9.95
CA VAL A 101 20.49 17.44 -10.29
C VAL A 101 20.02 16.20 -9.50
N ARG A 102 19.23 16.38 -8.44
CA ARG A 102 18.83 15.32 -7.51
C ARG A 102 17.36 14.92 -7.72
N PHE A 103 17.00 13.77 -7.17
CA PHE A 103 15.62 13.32 -7.06
C PHE A 103 15.19 13.33 -5.59
N ILE A 104 14.02 13.88 -5.34
CA ILE A 104 13.32 13.86 -4.06
C ILE A 104 12.11 12.94 -4.22
N TYR A 105 11.86 12.15 -3.19
CA TYR A 105 10.75 11.22 -3.09
C TYR A 105 9.81 11.73 -1.99
N ARG A 106 8.60 12.12 -2.37
CA ARG A 106 7.61 12.74 -1.46
C ARG A 106 6.43 11.81 -1.24
N LYS A 107 6.02 11.62 0.01
CA LYS A 107 4.81 10.84 0.32
C LYS A 107 3.59 11.55 -0.24
N THR A 108 2.71 10.80 -0.91
CA THR A 108 1.44 11.35 -1.38
C THR A 108 0.49 11.51 -0.19
N ASP A 109 -0.16 12.68 -0.08
CA ASP A 109 -1.16 13.01 0.95
C ASP A 109 -2.48 12.22 0.78
#